data_AF-A0A315AEI6-F1
#
_entry.id   AF-A0A315AEI6-F1
#
_cell.length_a   1.000
_cell.length_b   1.000
_cell.length_c   1.000
_cell.angle_alpha   90.00
_cell.angle_beta   90.00
_cell.angle_gamma   90.00
#
_symmetry.space_group_name_H-M   'P 1'
#
loop_
_entity.id
_entity.type
_entity.pdbx_description
1 polymer ?
#
loop_
_entity_poly.entity_id
_entity_poly.type
_entity_poly.pdbx_seq_one_letter_code
_entity_poly.pdbx_strand_id
1 'polypeptide(L)'
;MARLAFSLCNEKCRGLRPPTYEGTAHAQPTTAPVGRHSKSPTSVCGGFTLIEVLVAISVMALMSLMAWRGLDGMLRTQSSLQVRSDEVRTLQAGLAQWQTDLDQLAELGGTPSWDWDGKVLRLTRRAALDAEVQVVAWTWRNNPGRPGGGDWLRWQSAPLHLRSDWQNAWNLAREWSQTPTPASQAGEVNIHPLSGWQLFVHRGGSWTNPLSSDAVTPGSSTSSSGSTSGTPPPTSSPANSATASSTPPDGVRLILTLPPGPSGAGALTLDWIRPTLSGALP
;
A
#
# COMPACT_ATOMS: atom_id res chain seq x y z
N MET A 1 37.43 -22.98 -0.72
CA MET A 1 38.03 -23.91 0.26
C MET A 1 37.36 -23.60 1.60
N ALA A 2 36.32 -24.36 1.96
CA ALA A 2 36.40 -25.52 2.87
C ALA A 2 36.25 -25.07 4.33
N ARG A 3 35.56 -25.75 5.24
CA ARG A 3 34.50 -26.79 5.26
C ARG A 3 34.31 -27.02 6.79
N LEU A 4 33.10 -27.42 7.20
CA LEU A 4 32.81 -28.24 8.39
C LEU A 4 33.01 -27.64 9.80
N ALA A 5 31.91 -27.64 10.57
CA ALA A 5 31.84 -28.41 11.82
C ALA A 5 30.36 -28.71 12.16
N PHE A 6 29.94 -29.91 11.79
CA PHE A 6 28.71 -30.57 12.22
C PHE A 6 29.15 -31.56 13.30
N SER A 7 28.73 -31.44 14.56
CA SER A 7 28.55 -32.61 15.43
C SER A 7 27.99 -32.28 16.82
N LEU A 8 26.88 -32.95 17.12
CA LEU A 8 26.50 -33.56 18.40
C LEU A 8 26.11 -32.65 19.57
N CYS A 9 24.80 -32.60 19.83
CA CYS A 9 24.30 -33.01 21.14
C CYS A 9 22.94 -33.72 20.97
N ASN A 10 22.95 -35.01 21.26
CA ASN A 10 21.82 -35.91 21.36
C ASN A 10 21.52 -36.05 22.85
N GLU A 11 20.32 -35.72 23.33
CA GLU A 11 19.53 -36.62 24.20
C GLU A 11 18.21 -36.00 24.68
N LYS A 12 17.22 -36.91 24.81
CA LYS A 12 16.04 -36.84 25.68
C LYS A 12 14.93 -35.86 25.28
N CYS A 13 13.87 -36.43 24.69
CA CYS A 13 12.66 -36.66 25.47
C CYS A 13 11.80 -37.78 24.88
N ARG A 14 11.60 -38.81 25.71
CA ARG A 14 10.68 -39.93 25.54
C ARG A 14 9.23 -39.42 25.58
N GLY A 15 8.39 -40.08 24.77
CA GLY A 15 7.06 -40.50 25.23
C GLY A 15 5.90 -39.67 24.69
N LEU A 16 5.29 -40.16 23.61
CA LEU A 16 3.87 -39.99 23.33
C LEU A 16 3.38 -41.26 22.62
N ARG A 17 2.43 -41.96 23.25
CA ARG A 17 1.79 -43.18 22.76
C ARG A 17 0.79 -42.85 21.64
N PRO A 18 0.60 -43.71 20.63
CA PRO A 18 -0.59 -43.64 19.76
C PRO A 18 -1.81 -44.31 20.41
N PRO A 19 -3.05 -43.91 20.05
CA PRO A 19 -4.26 -44.51 20.55
C PRO A 19 -4.51 -45.90 19.94
N THR A 20 -4.91 -46.83 20.81
CA THR A 20 -5.43 -48.17 20.50
C THR A 20 -6.80 -48.09 19.84
N TYR A 21 -6.97 -48.76 18.70
CA TYR A 21 -8.28 -49.11 18.16
C TYR A 21 -8.64 -50.52 18.65
N GLU A 22 -9.69 -50.62 19.48
CA GLU A 22 -10.39 -51.87 19.73
C GLU A 22 -11.25 -52.20 18.51
N GLY A 23 -10.96 -53.34 17.88
CA GLY A 23 -11.76 -53.92 16.82
C GLY A 23 -12.08 -55.36 17.19
N THR A 24 -13.35 -55.60 17.49
CA THR A 24 -14.02 -56.83 17.90
C THR A 24 -13.64 -58.07 17.08
N ALA A 25 -13.23 -59.14 17.77
CA ALA A 25 -13.06 -60.47 17.21
C ALA A 25 -14.41 -61.18 17.07
N HIS A 26 -14.86 -61.41 15.83
CA HIS A 26 -15.86 -62.42 15.51
C HIS A 26 -15.16 -63.68 14.97
N ALA A 27 -15.28 -64.77 15.72
CA ALA A 27 -14.92 -66.11 15.28
C ALA A 27 -16.09 -66.75 14.51
N GLN A 28 -15.84 -67.29 13.32
CA GLN A 28 -16.65 -68.38 12.72
C GLN A 28 -15.87 -69.10 11.59
N PRO A 29 -16.30 -70.28 11.13
CA PRO A 29 -15.45 -71.46 11.15
C PRO A 29 -14.97 -71.86 9.76
N THR A 30 -13.92 -72.68 9.82
CA THR A 30 -13.28 -73.46 8.76
C THR A 30 -14.28 -74.19 7.87
N THR A 31 -14.24 -73.95 6.55
CA THR A 31 -14.54 -74.95 5.53
C THR A 31 -13.61 -74.74 4.33
N ALA A 32 -12.81 -75.77 4.02
CA ALA A 32 -12.05 -75.86 2.77
C ALA A 32 -12.99 -76.23 1.62
N PRO A 33 -12.68 -75.82 0.38
CA PRO A 33 -12.34 -76.85 -0.60
C PRO A 33 -11.21 -76.47 -1.58
N VAL A 34 -10.35 -77.46 -1.83
CA VAL A 34 -9.91 -77.98 -3.14
C VAL A 34 -9.70 -76.97 -4.28
N GLY A 35 -8.42 -76.68 -4.53
CA GLY A 35 -7.72 -76.79 -5.82
C GLY A 35 -8.36 -76.19 -7.08
N ARG A 36 -7.76 -75.09 -7.58
CA ARG A 36 -7.64 -74.83 -9.02
C ARG A 36 -6.31 -74.19 -9.36
N HIS A 37 -5.78 -74.63 -10.50
CA HIS A 37 -4.42 -74.45 -10.96
C HIS A 37 -4.11 -72.97 -11.26
N SER A 38 -3.06 -72.44 -10.63
CA SER A 38 -2.40 -71.23 -11.07
C SER A 38 -1.67 -71.51 -12.40
N LYS A 39 -2.28 -71.13 -13.53
CA LYS A 39 -1.53 -70.94 -14.77
C LYS A 39 -0.68 -69.68 -14.58
N SER A 40 0.59 -69.87 -14.26
CA SER A 40 1.58 -68.81 -14.37
C SER A 40 1.65 -68.39 -15.84
N PRO A 41 1.44 -67.11 -16.19
CA PRO A 41 1.78 -66.67 -17.55
C PRO A 41 3.30 -66.86 -17.70
N THR A 42 3.69 -67.72 -18.64
CA THR A 42 5.06 -67.78 -19.12
C THR A 42 5.38 -66.42 -19.71
N SER A 43 6.22 -65.66 -19.03
CA SER A 43 6.80 -64.42 -19.54
C SER A 43 7.52 -64.74 -20.84
N VAL A 44 7.00 -64.25 -21.96
CA VAL A 44 7.68 -64.30 -23.24
C VAL A 44 8.88 -63.36 -23.10
N CYS A 45 10.09 -63.93 -23.00
CA CYS A 45 11.32 -63.17 -22.99
C CYS A 45 11.57 -62.66 -24.42
N GLY A 46 10.93 -61.54 -24.78
CA GLY A 46 11.20 -60.82 -26.02
C GLY A 46 12.55 -60.11 -25.90
N GLY A 47 13.45 -60.36 -26.84
CA GLY A 47 14.69 -59.62 -26.95
C GLY A 47 14.40 -58.14 -27.23
N PHE A 48 14.93 -57.26 -26.38
CA PHE A 48 14.75 -55.82 -26.45
C PHE A 48 15.36 -55.29 -27.75
N THR A 49 14.53 -54.86 -28.72
CA THR A 49 15.06 -54.27 -29.95
C THR A 49 15.53 -52.84 -29.67
N LEU A 50 16.62 -52.41 -30.32
CA LEU A 50 17.15 -51.04 -30.20
C LEU A 50 16.06 -49.98 -30.45
N ILE A 51 15.13 -50.26 -31.36
CA ILE A 51 14.04 -49.38 -31.76
C ILE A 51 13.06 -49.17 -30.59
N GLU A 52 12.76 -50.22 -29.82
CA GLU A 52 11.83 -50.17 -28.69
C GLU A 52 12.39 -49.32 -27.53
N VAL A 53 13.68 -49.45 -27.23
CA VAL A 53 14.37 -48.57 -26.27
C VAL A 53 14.27 -47.11 -26.71
N LEU A 54 14.53 -46.87 -28.00
CA LEU A 54 14.61 -45.52 -28.55
C LEU A 54 13.24 -44.84 -28.48
N VAL A 55 12.16 -45.55 -28.84
CA VAL A 55 10.80 -45.04 -28.72
C VAL A 55 10.44 -44.80 -27.25
N ALA A 56 10.71 -45.75 -26.35
CA ALA A 56 10.40 -45.59 -24.92
C ALA A 56 11.10 -44.37 -24.31
N ILE A 57 12.40 -44.20 -24.58
CA ILE A 57 13.17 -43.03 -24.12
C ILE A 57 12.64 -41.74 -24.75
N SER A 58 12.25 -41.76 -26.03
CA SER A 58 11.69 -40.57 -26.70
C SER A 58 10.37 -40.10 -26.08
N VAL A 59 9.47 -41.02 -25.73
CA VAL A 59 8.19 -40.72 -25.09
C VAL A 59 8.41 -40.22 -23.66
N MET A 60 9.26 -40.89 -22.89
CA MET A 60 9.61 -40.43 -21.54
C MET A 60 10.26 -39.05 -21.55
N ALA A 61 11.16 -38.79 -22.50
CA ALA A 61 11.80 -37.49 -22.67
C ALA A 61 10.76 -36.39 -22.97
N LEU A 62 9.78 -36.66 -23.84
CA LEU A 62 8.71 -35.71 -24.15
C LEU A 62 7.83 -35.41 -22.93
N MET A 63 7.42 -36.46 -22.20
CA MET A 63 6.62 -36.30 -20.97
C MET A 63 7.36 -35.50 -19.91
N SER A 64 8.64 -35.80 -19.70
CA SER A 64 9.51 -35.08 -18.76
C SER A 64 9.64 -33.61 -19.15
N LEU A 65 9.85 -33.30 -20.43
CA LEU A 65 9.94 -31.93 -20.92
C LEU A 65 8.63 -31.16 -20.72
N MET A 66 7.48 -31.79 -20.98
CA MET A 66 6.18 -31.17 -20.74
C MET A 66 5.92 -30.91 -19.26
N ALA A 67 6.31 -31.84 -18.38
CA ALA A 67 6.21 -31.67 -16.93
C ALA A 67 7.07 -30.50 -16.43
N TRP A 68 8.31 -30.36 -16.92
CA TRP A 68 9.18 -29.24 -16.58
C TRP A 68 8.59 -27.89 -17.02
N ARG A 69 8.02 -27.84 -18.23
CA ARG A 69 7.35 -26.63 -18.74
C ARG A 69 6.08 -26.27 -17.94
N GLY A 70 5.35 -27.27 -17.45
CA GLY A 70 4.20 -27.07 -16.57
C GLY A 70 4.59 -26.44 -15.24
N LEU A 71 5.68 -26.93 -14.63
CA LEU A 71 6.22 -26.40 -13.38
C LEU A 71 6.72 -24.95 -13.54
N ASP A 72 7.47 -24.66 -14.60
CA ASP A 72 7.94 -23.29 -14.90
C ASP A 72 6.78 -22.30 -15.14
N GLY A 73 5.70 -22.77 -15.77
CA GLY A 73 4.47 -22.00 -15.94
C GLY A 73 3.83 -21.62 -14.60
N MET A 74 3.74 -22.59 -13.68
CA MET A 74 3.16 -22.37 -12.35
C MET A 74 4.03 -21.45 -11.49
N LEU A 75 5.36 -21.63 -11.48
CA LEU A 75 6.27 -20.77 -10.70
C LEU A 75 6.20 -19.30 -11.13
N ARG A 76 6.16 -19.03 -12.44
CA ARG A 76 5.98 -17.66 -12.95
C ARG A 76 4.62 -17.08 -12.58
N THR A 77 3.57 -17.88 -12.62
CA THR A 77 2.22 -17.45 -12.22
C THR A 77 2.18 -17.12 -10.73
N GLN A 78 2.75 -17.96 -9.88
CA GLN A 78 2.85 -17.70 -8.44
C GLN A 78 3.65 -16.44 -8.16
N SER A 79 4.82 -16.27 -8.80
CA SER A 79 5.64 -15.06 -8.66
C SER A 79 4.88 -13.80 -9.09
N SER A 80 4.15 -13.85 -10.21
CA SER A 80 3.35 -12.71 -10.68
C SER A 80 2.20 -12.37 -9.72
N LEU A 81 1.55 -13.39 -9.16
CA LEU A 81 0.48 -13.21 -8.17
C LEU A 81 1.01 -12.66 -6.84
N GLN A 82 2.21 -13.07 -6.43
CA GLN A 82 2.89 -12.55 -5.23
C GLN A 82 3.21 -11.07 -5.40
N VAL A 83 3.90 -10.69 -6.49
CA VAL A 83 4.21 -9.29 -6.80
C VAL A 83 2.94 -8.44 -6.83
N ARG A 84 1.89 -8.93 -7.48
CA ARG A 84 0.59 -8.26 -7.50
C ARG A 84 -0.01 -8.06 -6.11
N SER A 85 0.02 -9.11 -5.28
CA SER A 85 -0.51 -9.02 -3.93
C SER A 85 0.29 -8.04 -3.07
N ASP A 86 1.60 -7.96 -3.25
CA ASP A 86 2.46 -7.06 -2.49
C ASP A 86 2.27 -5.61 -2.92
N GLU A 87 2.17 -5.32 -4.22
CA GLU A 87 1.86 -3.96 -4.70
C GLU A 87 0.49 -3.46 -4.23
N VAL A 88 -0.52 -4.32 -4.23
CA VAL A 88 -1.85 -3.93 -3.71
C VAL A 88 -1.77 -3.62 -2.20
N ARG A 89 -0.99 -4.40 -1.44
CA ARG A 89 -0.78 -4.14 0.00
C ARG A 89 -0.03 -2.84 0.25
N THR A 90 1.01 -2.54 -0.52
CA THR A 90 1.76 -1.28 -0.36
C THR A 90 0.88 -0.07 -0.71
N LEU A 91 0.07 -0.15 -1.77
CA LEU A 91 -0.90 0.89 -2.11
C LEU A 91 -1.94 1.08 -0.99
N GLN A 92 -2.51 -0.02 -0.48
CA GLN A 92 -3.48 0.04 0.63
C GLN A 92 -2.88 0.66 1.89
N ALA A 93 -1.64 0.28 2.25
CA ALA A 93 -0.92 0.87 3.37
C ALA A 93 -0.67 2.37 3.16
N GLY A 94 -0.30 2.78 1.93
CA GLY A 94 -0.11 4.18 1.56
C GLY A 94 -1.38 5.02 1.70
N LEU A 95 -2.52 4.50 1.23
CA LEU A 95 -3.81 5.17 1.35
C LEU A 95 -4.28 5.27 2.81
N ALA A 96 -4.07 4.21 3.61
CA ALA A 96 -4.36 4.24 5.04
C ALA A 96 -3.46 5.25 5.79
N GLN A 97 -2.19 5.32 5.42
CA GLN A 97 -1.24 6.28 5.97
C GLN A 97 -1.65 7.72 5.63
N TRP A 98 -2.06 7.98 4.38
CA TRP A 98 -2.60 9.27 3.97
C TRP A 98 -3.81 9.68 4.81
N GLN A 99 -4.80 8.79 4.95
CA GLN A 99 -5.98 9.04 5.76
C GLN A 99 -5.62 9.32 7.22
N THR A 100 -4.69 8.53 7.78
CA THR A 100 -4.22 8.70 9.16
C THR A 100 -3.53 10.05 9.37
N ASP A 101 -2.76 10.54 8.41
CA ASP A 101 -2.13 11.87 8.52
C ASP A 101 -3.16 13.00 8.52
N LEU A 102 -4.26 12.85 7.75
CA LEU A 102 -5.38 13.80 7.76
C LEU A 102 -6.21 13.71 9.04
N ASP A 103 -6.52 12.51 9.54
CA ASP A 103 -7.26 12.30 10.80
C ASP A 103 -6.49 12.84 12.02
N GLN A 104 -5.15 12.86 11.94
CA GLN A 104 -4.28 13.35 13.00
C GLN A 104 -3.89 14.81 12.86
N LEU A 105 -4.46 15.53 11.89
CA LEU A 105 -4.24 16.96 11.70
C LEU A 105 -4.43 17.73 13.02
N ALA A 106 -3.48 18.59 13.34
CA ALA A 106 -3.44 19.37 14.55
C ALA A 106 -3.43 20.87 14.22
N GLU A 107 -4.33 21.62 14.84
CA GLU A 107 -4.37 23.07 14.74
C GLU A 107 -3.62 23.68 15.93
N LEU A 108 -2.52 24.38 15.65
CA LEU A 108 -1.70 25.07 16.64
C LEU A 108 -1.76 26.57 16.39
N GLY A 109 -1.94 27.36 17.46
CA GLY A 109 -1.99 28.81 17.37
C GLY A 109 -0.71 29.40 16.79
N GLY A 110 -0.85 30.18 15.71
CA GLY A 110 0.27 30.88 15.05
C GLY A 110 1.12 30.00 14.12
N THR A 111 0.69 28.78 13.79
CA THR A 111 1.34 27.91 12.80
C THR A 111 0.29 27.32 11.87
N PRO A 112 0.48 27.32 10.53
CA PRO A 112 -0.42 26.65 9.61
C PRO A 112 -0.53 25.16 9.93
N SER A 113 -1.77 24.64 9.97
CA SER A 113 -2.00 23.20 10.11
C SER A 113 -2.03 22.48 8.76
N TRP A 114 -2.36 23.20 7.69
CA TRP A 114 -2.46 22.72 6.33
C TRP A 114 -1.84 23.74 5.38
N ASP A 115 -1.13 23.27 4.35
CA ASP A 115 -0.71 24.09 3.22
C ASP A 115 -0.53 23.25 1.96
N TRP A 116 -1.07 23.74 0.85
CA TRP A 116 -0.91 23.13 -0.47
C TRP A 116 -0.32 24.15 -1.43
N ASP A 117 0.84 23.86 -2.01
CA ASP A 117 1.51 24.77 -2.96
C ASP A 117 1.45 24.30 -4.42
N GLY A 118 0.66 23.27 -4.72
CA GLY A 118 0.56 22.66 -6.04
C GLY A 118 1.52 21.50 -6.29
N LYS A 119 2.54 21.34 -5.44
CA LYS A 119 3.55 20.27 -5.54
C LYS A 119 3.76 19.51 -4.25
N VAL A 120 3.53 20.13 -3.11
CA VAL A 120 3.61 19.49 -1.81
C VAL A 120 2.39 19.84 -0.99
N LEU A 121 1.82 18.82 -0.37
CA LEU A 121 0.90 19.00 0.74
C LEU A 121 1.71 18.96 2.03
N ARG A 122 1.59 19.97 2.88
CA ARG A 122 2.20 20.02 4.21
C ARG A 122 1.11 20.05 5.28
N LEU A 123 1.34 19.30 6.33
CA LEU A 123 0.40 19.05 7.41
C LEU A 123 1.13 19.15 8.73
N THR A 124 0.52 19.83 9.69
CA THR A 124 0.90 19.71 11.09
C THR A 124 -0.02 18.68 11.71
N ARG A 125 0.54 17.62 12.31
CA ARG A 125 -0.24 16.54 12.94
C ARG A 125 0.26 16.20 14.32
N ARG A 126 -0.60 15.57 15.12
CA ARG A 126 -0.23 14.98 16.40
C ARG A 126 0.74 13.80 16.18
N ALA A 127 1.81 13.77 16.96
CA ALA A 127 2.69 12.61 17.06
C ALA A 127 1.93 11.46 17.74
N ALA A 128 2.36 10.22 17.49
CA ALA A 128 1.70 9.03 18.03
C ALA A 128 1.90 8.87 19.54
N LEU A 129 2.95 9.49 20.08
CA LEU A 129 3.36 9.43 21.49
C LEU A 129 3.43 10.87 22.02
N ASP A 130 3.00 11.09 23.26
CA ASP A 130 3.33 12.25 24.09
C ASP A 130 2.83 13.66 23.70
N ALA A 131 1.63 13.79 23.11
CA ALA A 131 1.00 15.09 22.77
C ALA A 131 1.91 16.05 21.96
N GLU A 132 2.99 15.50 21.39
CA GLU A 132 3.94 16.18 20.55
C GLU A 132 3.36 16.41 19.16
N VAL A 133 4.03 17.25 18.39
CA VAL A 133 3.58 17.63 17.06
C VAL A 133 4.68 17.34 16.07
N GLN A 134 4.31 16.91 14.87
CA GLN A 134 5.24 16.67 13.78
C GLN A 134 4.71 17.29 12.49
N VAL A 135 5.64 17.64 11.61
CA VAL A 135 5.33 18.09 10.25
C VAL A 135 5.38 16.87 9.34
N VAL A 136 4.32 16.65 8.58
CA VAL A 136 4.27 15.65 7.52
C VAL A 136 4.07 16.35 6.19
N ALA A 137 4.72 15.83 5.16
CA ALA A 137 4.53 16.28 3.81
C ALA A 137 4.31 15.13 2.84
N TRP A 138 3.51 15.38 1.82
CA TRP A 138 3.23 14.44 0.75
C TRP A 138 3.53 15.11 -0.57
N THR A 139 4.20 14.41 -1.48
CA THR A 139 4.48 14.89 -2.83
C THR A 139 4.44 13.75 -3.83
N TRP A 140 4.19 14.08 -5.09
CA TRP A 140 4.46 13.21 -6.21
C TRP A 140 5.62 13.79 -7.00
N ARG A 141 6.73 13.05 -7.07
CA ARG A 141 7.96 13.51 -7.71
C ARG A 141 8.23 12.69 -8.95
N ASN A 142 8.39 13.35 -10.09
CA ASN A 142 8.77 12.70 -11.35
C ASN A 142 10.07 11.92 -11.17
N ASN A 143 10.11 10.69 -11.66
CA ASN A 143 11.28 9.83 -11.58
C ASN A 143 11.80 9.59 -13.00
N PRO A 144 13.03 10.04 -13.35
CA PRO A 144 13.58 9.84 -14.69
C PRO A 144 13.77 8.36 -15.07
N GLY A 145 13.87 7.46 -14.08
CA GLY A 145 13.87 6.02 -14.30
C GLY A 145 12.51 5.44 -14.71
N ARG A 146 11.45 6.26 -14.70
CA ARG A 146 10.08 5.88 -15.07
C ARG A 146 9.46 6.94 -16.01
N PRO A 147 9.58 6.77 -17.35
CA PRO A 147 9.00 7.71 -18.31
C PRO A 147 7.49 7.90 -18.09
N GLY A 148 7.04 9.16 -17.96
CA GLY A 148 5.62 9.47 -17.75
C GLY A 148 5.07 9.14 -16.36
N GLY A 149 5.95 8.88 -15.38
CA GLY A 149 5.56 8.60 -14.01
C GLY A 149 6.50 9.20 -12.98
N GLY A 150 6.14 8.99 -11.73
CA GLY A 150 6.86 9.46 -10.56
C GLY A 150 6.56 8.61 -9.34
N ASP A 151 7.19 8.95 -8.24
CA ASP A 151 7.00 8.27 -6.97
C ASP A 151 6.11 9.13 -6.07
N TRP A 152 5.11 8.51 -5.46
CA TRP A 152 4.36 9.10 -4.37
C TRP A 152 5.17 8.93 -3.09
N LEU A 153 5.54 10.05 -2.51
CA LEU A 153 6.48 10.11 -1.41
C LEU A 153 5.81 10.78 -0.22
N ARG A 154 6.18 10.30 0.95
CA ARG A 154 5.84 10.90 2.23
C ARG A 154 7.12 11.33 2.92
N TRP A 155 7.07 12.48 3.57
CA TRP A 155 8.13 12.97 4.44
C TRP A 155 7.58 13.26 5.83
N GLN A 156 8.37 13.02 6.87
CA GLN A 156 8.02 13.42 8.22
C GLN A 156 9.23 13.97 8.98
N SER A 157 8.99 14.95 9.84
CA SER A 157 9.99 15.44 10.79
C SER A 157 10.15 14.49 11.98
N ALA A 158 11.21 14.68 12.77
CA ALA A 158 11.21 14.22 14.16
C ALA A 158 10.08 14.94 14.95
N PRO A 159 9.68 14.42 16.12
CA PRO A 159 8.74 15.12 16.99
C PRO A 159 9.28 16.47 17.44
N LEU A 160 8.40 17.46 17.58
CA LEU A 160 8.73 18.87 17.76
C LEU A 160 8.05 19.43 19.00
N HIS A 161 8.78 20.29 19.72
CA HIS A 161 8.28 20.99 20.92
C HIS A 161 8.33 22.52 20.78
N LEU A 162 9.30 23.04 20.04
CA LEU A 162 9.49 24.48 19.85
C LEU A 162 8.94 24.94 18.51
N ARG A 163 8.39 26.16 18.49
CA ARG A 163 7.90 26.80 17.26
C ARG A 163 9.01 27.04 16.23
N SER A 164 10.25 27.30 16.69
CA SER A 164 11.41 27.44 15.81
C SER A 164 11.71 26.15 15.05
N ASP A 165 11.65 25.01 15.74
CA ASP A 165 11.95 23.71 15.14
C ASP A 165 10.85 23.31 14.17
N TRP A 166 9.60 23.62 14.51
CA TRP A 166 8.47 23.50 13.59
C TRP A 166 8.66 24.34 12.33
N GLN A 167 9.07 25.61 12.45
CA GLN A 167 9.27 26.48 11.29
C GLN A 167 10.39 25.95 10.38
N ASN A 168 11.47 25.43 10.98
CA ASN A 168 12.56 24.80 10.25
C ASN A 168 12.08 23.53 9.52
N ALA A 169 11.34 22.65 10.20
CA ALA A 169 10.76 21.44 9.61
C ALA A 169 9.76 21.77 8.47
N TRP A 170 8.94 22.80 8.64
CA TRP A 170 7.96 23.25 7.65
C TRP A 170 8.62 23.78 6.36
N ASN A 171 9.76 24.46 6.50
CA ASN A 171 10.57 24.93 5.38
C ASN A 171 11.31 23.79 4.70
N LEU A 172 11.92 22.90 5.50
CA LEU A 172 12.64 21.73 5.01
C LEU A 172 11.72 20.80 4.22
N ALA A 173 10.47 20.59 4.66
CA ALA A 173 9.47 19.83 3.92
C ALA A 173 9.20 20.40 2.52
N ARG A 174 9.21 21.73 2.37
CA ARG A 174 9.04 22.38 1.08
C ARG A 174 10.25 22.17 0.19
N GLU A 175 11.44 22.42 0.71
CA GLU A 175 12.70 22.21 0.01
C GLU A 175 12.82 20.76 -0.45
N TRP A 176 12.57 19.80 0.45
CA TRP A 176 12.56 18.37 0.19
C TRP A 176 11.71 18.00 -1.04
N SER A 177 10.50 18.56 -1.18
CA SER A 177 9.63 18.23 -2.30
C SER A 177 10.23 18.60 -3.67
N GLN A 178 11.05 19.65 -3.71
CA GLN A 178 11.64 20.18 -4.94
C GLN A 178 13.05 19.65 -5.18
N THR A 179 13.91 19.78 -4.17
CA THR A 179 15.35 19.47 -4.21
C THR A 179 15.74 18.72 -2.93
N PRO A 180 15.63 17.38 -2.91
CA PRO A 180 16.00 16.58 -1.74
C PRO A 180 17.47 16.74 -1.39
N THR A 181 17.75 17.13 -0.14
CA THR A 181 19.09 17.13 0.45
C THR A 181 19.28 15.90 1.36
N PRO A 182 20.53 15.47 1.65
CA PRO A 182 20.77 14.35 2.56
C PRO A 182 20.10 14.51 3.94
N ALA A 183 20.03 15.73 4.45
CA ALA A 183 19.34 16.03 5.72
C ALA A 183 17.82 15.78 5.63
N SER A 184 17.20 16.16 4.50
CA SER A 184 15.77 15.93 4.30
C SER A 184 15.41 14.46 4.00
N GLN A 185 16.32 13.70 3.38
CA GLN A 185 16.08 12.30 3.02
C GLN A 185 15.88 11.38 4.22
N ALA A 186 16.39 11.75 5.41
CA ALA A 186 16.21 10.95 6.63
C ALA A 186 14.73 10.76 7.02
N GLY A 187 13.84 11.68 6.61
CA GLY A 187 12.40 11.60 6.84
C GLY A 187 11.59 11.07 5.66
N GLU A 188 12.23 10.78 4.51
CA GLU A 188 11.56 10.35 3.27
C GLU A 188 11.17 8.87 3.31
N VAL A 189 9.96 8.58 2.87
CA VAL A 189 9.42 7.24 2.68
C VAL A 189 8.78 7.18 1.29
N ASN A 190 9.24 6.24 0.46
CA ASN A 190 8.60 5.97 -0.83
C ASN A 190 7.39 5.05 -0.64
N ILE A 191 6.23 5.50 -1.10
CA ILE A 191 4.95 4.85 -0.85
C ILE A 191 4.54 3.98 -2.04
N HIS A 192 4.41 4.58 -3.23
CA HIS A 192 3.95 3.87 -4.43
C HIS A 192 4.27 4.65 -5.71
N PRO A 193 4.60 3.99 -6.84
CA PRO A 193 4.72 4.65 -8.13
C PRO A 193 3.36 5.14 -8.65
N LEU A 194 3.30 6.35 -9.18
CA LEU A 194 2.10 6.96 -9.77
C LEU A 194 2.41 7.64 -11.11
N SER A 195 1.42 7.75 -11.98
CA SER A 195 1.44 8.56 -13.20
C SER A 195 0.87 9.96 -13.01
N GLY A 196 0.19 10.21 -11.88
CA GLY A 196 -0.38 11.52 -11.58
C GLY A 196 -0.96 11.58 -10.17
N TRP A 197 -1.03 12.81 -9.66
CA TRP A 197 -1.50 13.12 -8.32
C TRP A 197 -2.16 14.48 -8.30
N GLN A 198 -3.38 14.56 -7.79
CA GLN A 198 -4.17 15.78 -7.73
C GLN A 198 -4.94 15.86 -6.42
N LEU A 199 -5.13 17.08 -5.93
CA LEU A 199 -5.91 17.39 -4.74
C LEU A 199 -7.03 18.36 -5.06
N PHE A 200 -8.18 18.10 -4.45
CA PHE A 200 -9.29 19.04 -4.35
C PHE A 200 -9.68 19.19 -2.89
N VAL A 201 -10.23 20.35 -2.54
CA VAL A 201 -10.70 20.64 -1.20
C VAL A 201 -12.18 21.00 -1.24
N HIS A 202 -12.90 20.53 -0.23
CA HIS A 202 -14.28 20.92 0.00
C HIS A 202 -14.29 22.09 0.99
N ARG A 203 -14.85 23.21 0.55
CA ARG A 203 -15.07 24.41 1.38
C ARG A 203 -16.40 25.03 0.96
N GLY A 204 -17.24 25.42 1.92
CA GLY A 204 -18.47 26.16 1.63
C GLY A 204 -19.44 25.43 0.69
N GLY A 205 -19.45 24.09 0.71
CA GLY A 205 -20.39 23.26 -0.07
C GLY A 205 -19.89 22.78 -1.43
N SER A 206 -18.73 23.24 -1.93
CA SER A 206 -18.21 22.84 -3.25
C SER A 206 -16.80 22.26 -3.19
N TRP A 207 -16.51 21.37 -4.15
CA TRP A 207 -15.15 20.87 -4.41
C TRP A 207 -14.42 21.83 -5.32
N THR A 208 -13.28 22.35 -4.87
CA THR A 208 -12.48 23.34 -5.60
C THR A 208 -11.00 22.96 -5.58
N ASN A 209 -10.24 23.50 -6.53
CA ASN A 209 -8.78 23.41 -6.47
C ASN A 209 -8.30 24.28 -5.29
N PRO A 210 -7.39 23.79 -4.41
CA PRO A 210 -6.98 24.56 -3.24
C PRO A 210 -6.28 25.90 -3.55
N LEU A 211 -5.76 26.06 -4.77
CA LEU A 211 -5.13 27.30 -5.24
C LEU A 211 -6.09 28.26 -5.96
N SER A 212 -7.35 27.88 -6.17
CA SER A 212 -8.37 28.76 -6.76
C SER A 212 -8.83 29.83 -5.76
N SER A 213 -9.15 31.02 -6.25
CA SER A 213 -9.59 32.16 -5.41
C SER A 213 -10.81 31.83 -4.53
N ASP A 214 -11.74 30.99 -5.02
CA ASP A 214 -12.91 30.52 -4.27
C ASP A 214 -12.51 29.69 -3.03
N ALA A 215 -11.38 28.99 -3.08
CA ALA A 215 -10.87 28.18 -1.97
C ALA A 215 -10.14 29.02 -0.90
N VAL A 216 -9.70 30.23 -1.25
CA VAL A 216 -8.91 31.15 -0.40
C VAL A 216 -9.81 32.22 0.26
N THR A 217 -11.09 32.30 -0.11
CA THR A 217 -12.08 33.20 0.51
C THR A 217 -13.35 32.45 0.93
N PRO A 218 -13.29 31.64 2.01
CA PRO A 218 -14.47 30.97 2.53
C PRO A 218 -15.41 32.01 3.16
N GLY A 219 -16.37 32.51 2.36
CA GLY A 219 -17.42 33.43 2.83
C GLY A 219 -17.66 34.67 1.98
N SER A 220 -18.25 34.49 0.79
CA SER A 220 -19.06 35.52 0.14
C SER A 220 -20.19 34.94 -0.72
N SER A 221 -20.62 33.71 -0.45
CA SER A 221 -21.79 33.08 -1.06
C SER A 221 -22.98 33.04 -0.10
N THR A 222 -23.26 34.15 0.61
CA THR A 222 -24.64 34.40 1.03
C THR A 222 -25.30 35.12 -0.14
N SER A 223 -26.24 34.45 -0.79
CA SER A 223 -27.14 35.03 -1.77
C SER A 223 -27.93 36.18 -1.13
N SER A 224 -27.38 37.39 -1.06
CA SER A 224 -28.13 38.57 -0.66
C SER A 224 -28.98 39.02 -1.84
N SER A 225 -30.16 38.40 -1.94
CA SER A 225 -31.25 38.95 -2.73
C SER A 225 -31.69 40.26 -2.08
N GLY A 226 -31.19 41.38 -2.60
CA GLY A 226 -31.76 42.72 -2.49
C GLY A 226 -31.86 43.36 -1.10
N SER A 227 -30.99 44.32 -0.82
CA SER A 227 -31.45 45.63 -0.30
C SER A 227 -30.34 46.69 -0.46
N THR A 228 -30.69 47.77 -1.16
CA THR A 228 -29.91 48.99 -1.36
C THR A 228 -29.80 49.78 -0.05
N SER A 229 -28.57 50.10 0.39
CA SER A 229 -28.12 51.46 0.73
C SER A 229 -26.89 51.46 1.66
N GLY A 230 -25.78 52.00 1.17
CA GLY A 230 -24.89 52.87 1.95
C GLY A 230 -24.10 52.27 3.12
N THR A 231 -23.14 51.38 2.86
CA THR A 231 -21.89 51.28 3.64
C THR A 231 -20.81 50.74 2.70
N PRO A 232 -19.62 51.37 2.61
CA PRO A 232 -18.55 50.85 1.75
C PRO A 232 -18.18 49.43 2.21
N PRO A 233 -17.84 48.52 1.28
CA PRO A 233 -17.45 47.16 1.64
C PRO A 233 -16.24 47.21 2.58
N PRO A 234 -16.13 46.31 3.58
CA PRO A 234 -14.87 46.17 4.30
C PRO A 234 -13.81 45.81 3.24
N THR A 235 -12.78 46.65 3.13
CA THR A 235 -11.59 46.34 2.34
C THR A 235 -11.06 45.00 2.82
N SER A 236 -11.24 43.94 2.04
CA SER A 236 -10.67 42.63 2.29
C SER A 236 -9.14 42.76 2.23
N SER A 237 -8.53 42.98 3.39
CA SER A 237 -7.07 43.02 3.52
C SER A 237 -6.48 41.71 2.99
N PRO A 238 -5.41 41.75 2.17
CA PRO A 238 -4.74 40.55 1.65
C PRO A 238 -4.16 39.65 2.76
N ALA A 239 -4.08 40.14 4.00
CA ALA A 239 -3.69 39.36 5.18
C ALA A 239 -4.65 38.20 5.49
N ASN A 240 -5.97 38.36 5.26
CA ASN A 240 -6.95 37.31 5.59
C ASN A 240 -6.92 36.14 4.59
N SER A 241 -6.50 36.39 3.35
CA SER A 241 -6.38 35.38 2.29
C SER A 241 -5.29 34.35 2.61
N ALA A 242 -4.14 34.79 3.14
CA ALA A 242 -3.07 33.89 3.55
C ALA A 242 -3.46 33.04 4.78
N THR A 243 -4.29 33.59 5.67
CA THR A 243 -4.83 32.84 6.81
C THR A 243 -5.84 31.79 6.37
N ALA A 244 -6.68 32.07 5.37
CA ALA A 244 -7.65 31.11 4.85
C ALA A 244 -7.01 29.90 4.14
N SER A 245 -5.86 30.08 3.46
CA SER A 245 -5.09 28.95 2.92
C SER A 245 -4.45 28.08 4.01
N SER A 246 -4.21 28.65 5.20
CA SER A 246 -3.67 27.95 6.37
C SER A 246 -4.73 27.30 7.26
N THR A 247 -6.00 27.66 7.08
CA THR A 247 -7.13 26.98 7.72
C THR A 247 -7.40 25.69 6.96
N PRO A 248 -7.50 24.56 7.67
CA PRO A 248 -7.72 23.31 6.99
C PRO A 248 -9.08 23.31 6.27
N PRO A 249 -9.26 22.47 5.23
CA PRO A 249 -10.53 22.34 4.48
C PRO A 249 -11.52 21.36 5.15
N ASP A 250 -12.82 21.50 4.87
CA ASP A 250 -13.87 20.63 5.43
C ASP A 250 -13.74 19.19 4.92
N GLY A 251 -13.22 19.03 3.70
CA GLY A 251 -12.86 17.75 3.11
C GLY A 251 -11.70 17.86 2.13
N VAL A 252 -11.05 16.74 1.87
CA VAL A 252 -9.94 16.60 0.93
C VAL A 252 -10.23 15.43 0.01
N ARG A 253 -10.18 15.67 -1.29
CA ARG A 253 -10.26 14.63 -2.32
C ARG A 253 -8.88 14.42 -2.91
N LEU A 254 -8.39 13.21 -2.79
CA LEU A 254 -7.16 12.73 -3.39
C LEU A 254 -7.49 11.97 -4.67
N ILE A 255 -6.88 12.36 -5.79
CA ILE A 255 -6.97 11.62 -7.05
C ILE A 255 -5.57 11.14 -7.42
N LEU A 256 -5.38 9.82 -7.44
CA LEU A 256 -4.14 9.16 -7.84
C LEU A 256 -4.33 8.51 -9.22
N THR A 257 -3.39 8.69 -10.13
CA THR A 257 -3.39 7.95 -11.41
C THR A 257 -2.34 6.86 -11.33
N LEU A 258 -2.77 5.60 -11.39
CA LEU A 258 -1.91 4.43 -11.34
C LEU A 258 -1.35 4.12 -12.75
N PRO A 259 -0.03 3.92 -12.89
CA PRO A 259 0.54 3.39 -14.12
C PRO A 259 0.02 1.96 -14.36
N PRO A 260 0.00 1.47 -15.61
CA PRO A 260 -0.35 0.08 -15.87
C PRO A 260 0.62 -0.86 -15.15
N GLY A 261 0.11 -1.64 -14.20
CA GLY A 261 0.93 -2.53 -13.38
C GLY A 261 0.14 -3.54 -12.54
N PRO A 262 0.83 -4.31 -11.70
CA PRO A 262 0.21 -5.33 -10.84
C PRO A 262 -0.87 -4.77 -9.91
N SER A 263 -0.69 -3.56 -9.37
CA SER A 263 -1.67 -2.81 -8.56
C SER A 263 -2.91 -2.31 -9.31
N GLY A 264 -2.95 -2.39 -10.65
CA GLY A 264 -4.05 -1.91 -11.49
C GLY A 264 -3.61 -0.83 -12.47
N ALA A 265 -4.58 -0.08 -13.02
CA ALA A 265 -4.34 1.05 -13.91
C ALA A 265 -5.50 2.05 -13.82
N GLY A 266 -5.22 3.33 -14.06
CA GLY A 266 -6.25 4.38 -14.13
C GLY A 266 -6.37 5.20 -12.85
N ALA A 267 -7.47 5.95 -12.73
CA ALA A 267 -7.67 6.90 -11.65
C ALA A 267 -8.33 6.24 -10.42
N LEU A 268 -7.73 6.46 -9.25
CA LEU A 268 -8.28 6.15 -7.93
C LEU A 268 -8.65 7.46 -7.24
N THR A 269 -9.88 7.57 -6.75
CA THR A 269 -10.35 8.73 -5.99
C THR A 269 -10.64 8.31 -4.55
N LEU A 270 -10.10 9.07 -3.59
CA LEU A 270 -10.35 8.91 -2.16
C LEU A 270 -10.82 10.25 -1.60
N ASP A 271 -11.99 10.25 -0.98
CA ASP A 271 -12.54 11.42 -0.31
C ASP A 271 -12.39 11.26 1.21
N TRP A 272 -11.83 12.29 1.83
CA TRP A 272 -11.72 12.44 3.28
C TRP A 272 -12.57 13.63 3.74
N ILE A 273 -13.28 13.46 4.85
CA ILE A 273 -14.08 14.50 5.48
C ILE A 273 -13.52 14.71 6.88
N ARG A 274 -13.39 15.97 7.30
CA ARG A 274 -12.86 16.27 8.63
C ARG A 274 -13.77 15.69 9.72
N PRO A 275 -13.26 14.85 10.64
CA PRO A 275 -14.07 14.27 11.70
C PRO A 275 -14.65 15.29 12.68
N THR A 276 -13.96 16.42 12.89
CA THR A 276 -14.41 17.50 13.79
C THR A 276 -15.39 18.47 13.16
N LEU A 277 -15.87 18.20 11.93
CA LEU A 277 -17.00 18.89 11.32
C LEU A 277 -18.29 18.48 12.06
N SER A 278 -18.48 18.94 13.29
CA SER A 278 -19.77 18.87 13.97
C SER A 278 -20.76 19.67 13.13
N GLY A 279 -21.81 18.99 12.66
CA GLY A 279 -22.78 19.54 11.72
C GLY A 279 -23.20 20.96 12.04
N ALA A 280 -23.29 21.80 11.01
CA ALA A 280 -23.93 23.10 11.11
C ALA A 280 -25.27 22.92 11.84
N LEU A 281 -25.52 23.75 12.86
CA LEU A 281 -26.82 23.79 13.52
C LEU A 281 -27.91 23.97 12.45
N PRO A 282 -29.00 23.18 12.51
CA PRO A 282 -30.08 23.19 11.52
C PRO A 282 -30.77 24.54 11.39
#